data_AF-A0A433ZYV5-F1
#
_entry.id   AF-A0A433ZYV5-F1
#
_cell.length_a   1.000
_cell.length_b   1.000
_cell.length_c   1.000
_cell.angle_alpha   90.00
_cell.angle_beta   90.00
_cell.angle_gamma   90.00
#
_symmetry.space_group_name_H-M   'P 1'
#
loop_
_entity.id
_entity.type
_entity.pdbx_description
1 polymer ?
#
loop_
_entity_poly.entity_id
_entity_poly.type
_entity_poly.pdbx_seq_one_letter_code
_entity_poly.pdbx_strand_id
1 'polypeptide(L)'
;MTAGKTAGRPKDRKTAVTVRYCAGNRKPRLRAGVWTMNKSGFSTYAIVGLLLLTVGGRWHYDRKIAVLTTTHQTTLNALTLAAKQQSDAAAERMRTAQRKAAELDARHTGKLKDALEENNHLRDAVRDGARRLRLTGADLATCELSAGRNTGGGSVGDGTEIRLTEKAERTVFDIRAGIISDQAKLDYLQSRVRELEKQCRVSP
;
A
#
# COMPACT_ATOMS: atom_id res chain seq x y z
N MET A 1 -57.87 7.07 -15.51
CA MET A 1 -57.93 7.58 -16.89
C MET A 1 -56.58 7.33 -17.54
N THR A 2 -56.53 6.30 -18.39
CA THR A 2 -56.20 6.37 -19.84
C THR A 2 -54.70 6.30 -20.07
N ALA A 3 -54.12 5.12 -20.25
CA ALA A 3 -54.12 4.34 -21.51
C ALA A 3 -53.44 5.11 -22.66
N GLY A 4 -52.22 4.68 -23.00
CA GLY A 4 -51.45 5.18 -24.13
C GLY A 4 -50.66 4.05 -24.77
N LYS A 5 -51.38 3.13 -25.42
CA LYS A 5 -50.91 2.01 -26.23
C LYS A 5 -50.62 2.53 -27.64
N THR A 6 -49.41 2.35 -28.17
CA THR A 6 -49.12 2.32 -29.62
C THR A 6 -47.98 1.31 -29.85
N ALA A 7 -48.29 0.16 -30.45
CA ALA A 7 -48.14 -0.11 -31.90
C ALA A 7 -46.64 -0.13 -32.28
N GLY A 8 -45.99 -1.29 -32.35
CA GLY A 8 -46.21 -2.26 -33.41
C GLY A 8 -45.19 -2.02 -34.54
N ARG A 9 -44.11 -2.81 -34.57
CA ARG A 9 -43.29 -2.94 -35.79
C ARG A 9 -43.07 -4.41 -36.12
N PRO A 10 -43.52 -4.87 -37.29
CA PRO A 10 -43.45 -6.27 -37.69
C PRO A 10 -42.15 -6.60 -38.41
N LYS A 11 -41.70 -7.82 -38.17
CA LYS A 11 -41.10 -8.77 -39.11
C LYS A 11 -40.08 -8.20 -40.11
N ASP A 12 -38.81 -8.37 -39.80
CA ASP A 12 -37.75 -8.50 -40.81
C ASP A 12 -38.00 -9.76 -41.64
N ARG A 13 -38.86 -9.59 -42.63
CA ARG A 13 -39.07 -10.48 -43.76
C ARG A 13 -37.77 -10.48 -44.56
N LYS A 14 -36.82 -11.34 -44.19
CA LYS A 14 -35.74 -11.72 -45.10
C LYS A 14 -36.39 -12.30 -46.35
N THR A 15 -36.42 -11.48 -47.39
CA THR A 15 -36.80 -11.85 -48.74
C THR A 15 -35.85 -12.96 -49.18
N ALA A 16 -36.32 -14.20 -49.06
CA ALA A 16 -35.71 -15.33 -49.73
C ALA A 16 -35.87 -15.07 -51.23
N VAL A 17 -34.83 -14.51 -51.85
CA VAL A 17 -34.71 -14.48 -53.31
C VAL A 17 -34.44 -15.93 -53.72
N THR A 18 -35.52 -16.64 -54.03
CA THR A 18 -35.44 -17.96 -54.66
C THR A 18 -34.95 -17.75 -56.08
N VAL A 19 -33.64 -17.84 -56.28
CA VAL A 19 -33.06 -17.91 -57.62
C VAL A 19 -33.51 -19.24 -58.23
N ARG A 20 -34.56 -19.16 -59.05
CA ARG A 20 -35.05 -20.29 -59.85
C ARG A 20 -34.01 -20.55 -60.93
N TYR A 21 -33.15 -21.53 -60.70
CA TYR A 21 -32.17 -21.95 -61.70
C TYR A 21 -32.91 -22.58 -62.88
N CYS A 22 -32.92 -21.91 -64.04
CA CYS A 22 -33.36 -22.51 -65.28
C CYS A 22 -32.39 -23.63 -65.64
N ALA A 23 -32.81 -24.88 -65.48
CA ALA A 23 -32.09 -26.05 -65.98
C ALA A 23 -32.14 -26.03 -67.52
N GLY A 24 -31.24 -25.25 -68.12
CA GLY A 24 -30.98 -25.28 -69.55
C GLY A 24 -30.36 -26.62 -69.92
N ASN A 25 -31.19 -27.53 -70.43
CA ASN A 25 -30.77 -28.83 -70.95
C ASN A 25 -30.01 -28.67 -72.28
N ARG A 26 -28.81 -28.10 -72.23
CA ARG A 26 -27.84 -28.20 -73.32
C ARG A 26 -26.98 -29.41 -73.06
N LYS A 27 -27.32 -30.52 -73.70
CA LYS A 27 -26.45 -31.70 -73.78
C LYS A 27 -25.08 -31.26 -74.32
N PRO A 28 -23.98 -31.38 -73.56
CA PRO A 28 -22.67 -31.21 -74.15
C PRO A 28 -22.45 -32.39 -75.09
N ARG A 29 -22.36 -32.11 -76.39
CA ARG A 29 -21.71 -33.03 -77.33
C ARG A 29 -20.26 -33.10 -76.89
N LEU A 30 -19.95 -34.12 -76.09
CA LEU A 30 -18.60 -34.53 -75.79
C LEU A 30 -17.94 -34.90 -77.13
N ARG A 31 -17.24 -33.94 -77.73
CA ARG A 31 -16.09 -34.29 -78.54
C ARG A 31 -15.10 -34.92 -77.56
N ALA A 32 -14.95 -36.23 -77.66
CA ALA A 32 -13.85 -36.96 -77.06
C ALA A 32 -12.55 -36.44 -77.71
N GLY A 33 -12.09 -35.28 -77.24
CA GLY A 33 -10.69 -34.92 -77.32
C GLY A 33 -9.99 -35.90 -76.41
N VAL A 34 -9.37 -36.91 -77.01
CA VAL A 34 -8.40 -37.76 -76.34
C VAL A 34 -7.40 -36.82 -75.67
N TRP A 35 -7.49 -36.69 -74.34
CA TRP A 35 -6.39 -36.17 -73.56
C TRP A 35 -5.28 -37.19 -73.75
N THR A 36 -4.35 -36.89 -74.65
CA THR A 36 -3.08 -37.59 -74.74
C THR A 36 -2.41 -37.40 -73.39
N MET A 37 -2.58 -38.39 -72.52
CA MET A 37 -2.02 -38.41 -71.18
C MET A 37 -0.50 -38.48 -71.35
N ASN A 38 0.14 -37.31 -71.34
CA ASN A 38 1.59 -37.24 -71.32
C ASN A 38 2.04 -37.82 -69.97
N LYS A 39 2.91 -38.82 -70.02
CA LYS A 39 3.42 -39.58 -68.86
C LYS A 39 4.07 -38.67 -67.80
N SER A 40 4.42 -37.43 -68.17
CA SER A 40 4.94 -36.36 -67.31
C SER A 40 3.91 -35.66 -66.41
N GLY A 41 2.60 -35.72 -66.71
CA GLY A 41 1.56 -35.01 -65.94
C GLY A 41 1.29 -35.61 -64.55
N PHE A 42 1.42 -36.93 -64.41
CA PHE A 42 1.26 -37.62 -63.12
C PHE A 42 2.30 -37.16 -62.09
N SER A 43 3.52 -36.86 -62.55
CA SER A 43 4.61 -36.37 -61.70
C SER A 43 4.29 -34.98 -61.13
N THR A 44 3.73 -34.07 -61.94
CA THR A 44 3.38 -32.73 -61.48
C THR A 44 2.25 -32.72 -60.45
N TYR A 45 1.24 -33.60 -60.60
CA TYR A 45 0.17 -33.71 -59.59
C TYR A 45 0.67 -34.31 -58.28
N ALA A 46 1.60 -35.27 -58.34
CA ALA A 46 2.23 -35.83 -57.14
C ALA A 46 3.02 -34.76 -56.37
N ILE A 47 3.77 -33.89 -57.08
CA ILE A 47 4.52 -32.79 -56.47
C ILE A 47 3.58 -31.75 -55.85
N VAL A 48 2.53 -31.33 -56.58
CA VAL A 48 1.55 -30.35 -56.06
C VAL A 48 0.81 -30.90 -54.84
N GLY A 49 0.44 -32.19 -54.84
CA GLY A 49 -0.18 -32.84 -53.69
C GLY A 49 0.73 -32.85 -52.46
N LEU A 50 2.01 -33.15 -52.64
CA LEU A 50 2.99 -33.15 -51.55
C LEU A 50 3.21 -31.73 -50.99
N LEU A 51 3.26 -30.72 -51.85
CA LEU A 51 3.32 -29.31 -51.43
C LEU A 51 2.07 -28.89 -50.63
N LEU A 52 0.86 -29.24 -51.10
CA LEU A 52 -0.38 -28.92 -50.38
C LEU A 52 -0.45 -29.60 -49.00
N LEU A 53 0.03 -30.84 -48.88
CA LEU A 53 0.11 -31.54 -47.59
C LEU A 53 1.08 -30.85 -46.62
N THR A 54 2.26 -30.41 -47.10
CA THR A 54 3.21 -29.68 -46.25
C THR A 54 2.67 -28.33 -45.77
N VAL A 55 2.01 -27.57 -46.64
CA VAL A 55 1.44 -26.25 -46.31
C VAL A 55 0.22 -26.38 -45.39
N GLY A 56 -0.70 -27.30 -45.69
CA GLY A 56 -1.89 -27.55 -44.87
C GLY A 56 -1.54 -28.11 -43.49
N GLY A 57 -0.57 -29.03 -43.42
CA GLY A 57 -0.02 -29.52 -42.16
C GLY A 57 0.60 -28.38 -41.35
N ARG A 58 1.47 -27.59 -41.96
CA ARG A 58 2.11 -26.44 -41.29
C ARG A 58 1.09 -25.43 -40.77
N TRP A 59 0.06 -25.07 -41.53
CA TRP A 59 -1.02 -24.19 -41.04
C TRP A 59 -1.75 -24.75 -39.81
N HIS A 60 -1.99 -26.07 -39.78
CA HIS A 60 -2.65 -26.72 -38.65
C HIS A 60 -1.77 -26.76 -37.39
N TYR A 61 -0.46 -26.96 -37.53
CA TYR A 61 0.49 -26.97 -36.41
C TYR A 61 0.87 -25.57 -35.95
N ASP A 62 1.10 -24.63 -36.87
CA ASP A 62 1.45 -23.24 -36.58
C ASP A 62 0.37 -22.57 -35.71
N ARG A 63 -0.91 -22.84 -35.97
CA ARG A 63 -2.02 -22.36 -35.13
C ARG A 63 -1.92 -22.86 -33.68
N LYS A 64 -1.49 -24.11 -33.47
CA LYS A 64 -1.32 -24.67 -32.12
C LYS A 64 -0.08 -24.11 -31.42
N ILE A 65 1.01 -23.91 -32.17
CA ILE A 65 2.26 -23.33 -31.65
C ILE A 65 2.06 -21.86 -31.23
N ALA A 66 1.34 -21.07 -32.05
CA ALA A 66 1.02 -19.68 -31.74
C ALA A 66 0.15 -19.54 -30.48
N VAL A 67 -0.83 -20.44 -30.30
CA VAL A 67 -1.67 -20.43 -29.09
C VAL A 67 -0.86 -20.82 -27.86
N LEU A 68 0.01 -21.83 -27.95
CA LEU A 68 0.80 -22.25 -26.79
C LEU A 68 1.81 -21.17 -26.36
N THR A 69 2.54 -20.59 -27.31
CA THR A 69 3.51 -19.52 -27.00
C THR A 69 2.84 -18.29 -26.38
N THR A 70 1.67 -17.89 -26.87
CA THR A 70 0.93 -16.76 -26.32
C THR A 70 0.34 -17.05 -24.93
N THR A 71 -0.17 -18.25 -24.67
CA THR A 71 -0.70 -18.61 -23.34
C THR A 71 0.39 -18.67 -22.27
N HIS A 72 1.57 -19.17 -22.62
CA HIS A 72 2.73 -19.15 -21.72
C HIS A 72 3.17 -17.71 -21.40
N GLN A 73 3.22 -16.84 -22.41
CA GLN A 73 3.62 -15.45 -22.19
C GLN A 73 2.59 -14.69 -21.33
N THR A 74 1.30 -14.87 -21.58
CA THR A 74 0.25 -14.18 -20.80
C THR A 74 0.19 -14.67 -19.37
N THR A 75 0.35 -15.98 -19.12
CA THR A 75 0.39 -16.52 -17.77
C THR A 75 1.61 -16.03 -16.98
N LEU A 76 2.81 -16.06 -17.57
CA LEU A 76 4.02 -15.53 -16.92
C LEU A 76 3.90 -14.03 -16.65
N ASN A 77 3.37 -13.26 -17.60
CA ASN A 77 3.17 -11.82 -17.42
C ASN A 77 2.15 -11.53 -16.30
N ALA A 78 1.04 -12.28 -16.22
CA ALA A 78 0.04 -12.13 -15.18
C ALA A 78 0.59 -12.48 -13.79
N LEU A 79 1.36 -13.58 -13.67
CA LEU A 79 2.05 -13.95 -12.43
C LEU A 79 3.07 -12.89 -12.02
N THR A 80 3.87 -12.40 -12.97
CA THR A 80 4.87 -11.36 -12.73
C THR A 80 4.21 -10.05 -12.29
N LEU A 81 3.10 -9.67 -12.91
CA LEU A 81 2.35 -8.47 -12.53
C LEU A 81 1.77 -8.61 -11.11
N ALA A 82 1.17 -9.75 -10.78
CA ALA A 82 0.63 -10.00 -9.44
C ALA A 82 1.75 -9.98 -8.37
N ALA A 83 2.89 -10.62 -8.66
CA ALA A 83 4.05 -10.59 -7.77
C ALA A 83 4.61 -9.16 -7.59
N LYS A 84 4.71 -8.38 -8.68
CA LYS A 84 5.11 -6.97 -8.62
C LYS A 84 4.15 -6.14 -7.79
N GLN A 85 2.84 -6.27 -8.01
CA GLN A 85 1.82 -5.57 -7.24
C GLN A 85 1.91 -5.88 -5.74
N GLN A 86 2.15 -7.14 -5.36
CA GLN A 86 2.37 -7.50 -3.96
C GLN A 86 3.64 -6.85 -3.39
N SER A 87 4.73 -6.84 -4.15
CA SER A 87 5.99 -6.21 -3.73
C SER A 87 5.87 -4.69 -3.62
N ASP A 88 5.17 -4.03 -4.55
CA ASP A 88 4.94 -2.60 -4.55
C ASP A 88 4.05 -2.20 -3.37
N ALA A 89 2.97 -2.95 -3.13
CA ALA A 89 2.11 -2.74 -1.96
C ALA A 89 2.88 -2.92 -0.64
N ALA A 90 3.77 -3.92 -0.54
CA ALA A 90 4.63 -4.09 0.62
C ALA A 90 5.62 -2.92 0.78
N ALA A 91 6.24 -2.46 -0.32
CA ALA A 91 7.15 -1.32 -0.30
C ALA A 91 6.45 -0.02 0.10
N GLU A 92 5.22 0.22 -0.38
CA GLU A 92 4.41 1.38 0.03
C GLU A 92 4.03 1.32 1.50
N ARG A 93 3.63 0.16 2.02
CA ARG A 93 3.39 -0.03 3.47
C ARG A 93 4.63 0.29 4.29
N MET A 94 5.80 -0.19 3.87
CA MET A 94 7.06 0.12 4.55
C MET A 94 7.39 1.63 4.49
N ARG A 95 7.24 2.27 3.33
CA ARG A 95 7.48 3.71 3.16
C ARG A 95 6.55 4.57 4.01
N THR A 96 5.26 4.21 4.05
CA THR A 96 4.27 4.94 4.86
C THR A 96 4.54 4.78 6.35
N ALA A 97 4.88 3.58 6.81
CA ALA A 97 5.29 3.34 8.20
C ALA A 97 6.55 4.14 8.58
N GLN A 98 7.56 4.18 7.70
CA GLN A 98 8.77 4.98 7.91
C GLN A 98 8.48 6.48 8.02
N ARG A 99 7.66 7.03 7.11
CA ARG A 99 7.27 8.44 7.14
C ARG A 99 6.53 8.80 8.43
N LYS A 100 5.57 7.97 8.84
CA LYS A 100 4.83 8.17 10.09
C LYS A 100 5.75 8.10 11.31
N ALA A 101 6.70 7.17 11.32
CA ALA A 101 7.68 7.08 12.40
C ALA A 101 8.58 8.34 12.46
N ALA A 102 9.04 8.84 11.32
CA ALA A 102 9.84 10.06 11.25
C ALA A 102 9.05 11.31 11.67
N GLU A 103 7.77 11.41 11.28
CA GLU A 103 6.91 12.51 11.71
C GLU A 103 6.67 12.47 13.24
N LEU A 104 6.37 11.29 13.77
CA LEU A 104 6.17 11.10 15.21
C LEU A 104 7.45 11.48 15.99
N ASP A 105 8.60 11.01 15.52
CA ASP A 105 9.90 11.32 16.11
C ASP A 105 10.17 12.84 16.12
N ALA A 106 9.97 13.52 14.98
CA ALA A 106 10.14 14.97 14.90
C ALA A 106 9.23 15.73 15.87
N ARG A 107 7.96 15.31 16.01
CA ARG A 107 7.01 15.94 16.95
C ARG A 107 7.46 15.77 18.41
N HIS A 108 7.94 14.59 18.80
CA HIS A 108 8.33 14.33 20.19
C HIS A 108 9.69 14.93 20.54
N THR A 109 10.65 14.91 19.60
CA THR A 109 11.94 15.57 19.79
C THR A 109 11.79 17.08 19.95
N GLY A 110 10.90 17.72 19.17
CA GLY A 110 10.57 19.14 19.33
C GLY A 110 10.03 19.45 20.72
N LYS A 111 8.96 18.75 21.14
CA LYS A 111 8.36 18.93 22.48
C LYS A 111 9.36 18.74 23.62
N LEU A 112 10.23 17.74 23.51
CA LEU A 112 11.25 17.48 24.51
C LEU A 112 12.27 18.63 24.58
N LYS A 113 12.73 19.11 23.42
CA LYS A 113 13.66 20.23 23.34
C LYS A 113 13.05 21.49 23.97
N ASP A 114 11.82 21.83 23.60
CA ASP A 114 11.13 23.03 24.09
C ASP A 114 10.96 22.97 25.62
N ALA A 115 10.59 21.80 26.17
CA ALA A 115 10.44 21.62 27.61
C ALA A 115 11.78 21.70 28.38
N LEU A 116 12.87 21.17 27.79
CA LEU A 116 14.21 21.30 28.37
C LEU A 116 14.74 22.73 28.28
N GLU A 117 14.44 23.45 27.20
CA GLU A 117 14.81 24.84 27.03
C GLU A 117 14.11 25.73 28.07
N GLU A 118 12.81 25.54 28.30
CA GLU A 118 12.09 26.23 29.37
C GLU A 118 12.66 25.88 30.76
N ASN A 119 13.04 24.62 31.00
CA ASN A 119 13.69 24.23 32.25
C ASN A 119 15.03 24.97 32.44
N ASN A 120 15.86 25.02 31.40
CA ASN A 120 17.14 25.72 31.43
C ASN A 120 16.96 27.22 31.64
N HIS A 121 15.99 27.85 30.96
CA HIS A 121 15.67 29.26 31.14
C HIS A 121 15.25 29.56 32.59
N LEU A 122 14.44 28.71 33.20
CA LEU A 122 14.07 28.83 34.62
C LEU A 122 15.28 28.61 35.54
N ARG A 123 16.16 27.67 35.21
CA ARG A 123 17.39 27.40 35.96
C ARG A 123 18.32 28.60 35.94
N ASP A 124 18.49 29.24 34.78
CA ASP A 124 19.30 30.45 34.62
C ASP A 124 18.67 31.64 35.36
N ALA A 125 17.36 31.84 35.25
CA ALA A 125 16.66 32.91 35.99
C ALA A 125 16.78 32.76 37.52
N VAL A 126 16.84 31.53 38.03
CA VAL A 126 17.08 31.27 39.46
C VAL A 126 18.55 31.50 39.82
N ARG A 127 19.49 31.01 39.00
CA ARG A 127 20.93 31.22 39.20
C ARG A 127 21.30 32.71 39.22
N ASP A 128 20.73 33.48 38.30
CA ASP A 128 21.00 34.92 38.16
C ASP A 128 20.24 35.75 39.21
N GLY A 129 19.48 35.10 40.11
CA GLY A 129 18.78 35.71 41.23
C GLY A 129 17.49 36.46 40.86
N ALA A 130 17.10 36.47 39.58
CA ALA A 130 15.86 37.07 39.09
C ALA A 130 14.61 36.33 39.60
N ARG A 131 14.73 35.04 39.90
CA ARG A 131 13.73 34.20 40.56
C ARG A 131 14.37 33.41 41.69
N ARG A 132 13.58 32.92 42.65
CA ARG A 132 14.07 32.10 43.78
C ARG A 132 13.08 31.00 44.10
N LEU A 133 13.59 29.81 44.40
CA LEU A 133 12.74 28.69 44.82
C LEU A 133 12.46 28.81 46.33
N ARG A 134 11.19 28.69 46.69
CA ARG A 134 10.73 28.74 48.08
C ARG A 134 9.78 27.57 48.30
N LEU A 135 9.94 26.89 49.42
CA LEU A 135 9.03 25.83 49.85
C LEU A 135 8.00 26.45 50.79
N THR A 136 6.72 26.29 50.48
CA THR A 136 5.66 26.74 51.39
C THR A 136 5.47 25.72 52.52
N GLY A 137 4.86 26.13 53.64
CA GLY A 137 4.66 25.25 54.80
C GLY A 137 3.87 23.97 54.47
N ALA A 138 2.90 24.06 53.55
CA ALA A 138 2.14 22.89 53.09
C ALA A 138 2.99 21.90 52.26
N ASP A 139 3.91 22.42 51.45
CA ASP A 139 4.84 21.59 50.68
C ASP A 139 5.85 20.88 51.59
N LEU A 140 6.22 21.53 52.70
CA LEU A 140 7.10 20.95 53.71
C LEU A 140 6.44 19.77 54.43
N ALA A 141 5.18 19.93 54.86
CA ALA A 141 4.40 18.85 55.48
C ALA A 141 4.27 17.63 54.55
N THR A 142 4.15 17.88 53.24
CA THR A 142 4.09 16.82 52.21
C THR A 142 5.45 16.14 51.99
N CYS A 143 6.54 16.91 52.04
CA CYS A 143 7.91 16.37 52.02
C CYS A 143 8.20 15.51 53.25
N GLU A 144 7.82 15.93 54.46
CA GLU A 144 7.98 15.14 55.67
C GLU A 144 7.21 13.81 55.58
N LEU A 145 5.98 13.84 55.07
CA LEU A 145 5.18 12.64 54.84
C LEU A 145 5.86 11.64 53.88
N SER A 146 6.56 12.17 52.88
CA SER A 146 7.28 11.38 51.87
C SER A 146 8.64 10.87 52.40
N ALA A 147 9.33 11.69 53.18
CA ALA A 147 10.60 11.37 53.83
C ALA A 147 10.46 10.35 54.97
N GLY A 148 9.29 10.29 55.62
CA GLY A 148 8.98 9.29 56.66
C GLY A 148 9.08 7.82 56.22
N ARG A 149 9.21 7.54 54.91
CA ARG A 149 9.51 6.19 54.38
C ARG A 149 11.00 5.82 54.40
N ASN A 150 11.91 6.78 54.63
CA ASN A 150 13.36 6.61 54.81
C ASN A 150 13.79 7.38 56.07
N THR A 151 13.72 6.75 57.25
CA THR A 151 13.74 7.43 58.56
C THR A 151 15.05 8.12 58.94
N GLY A 152 14.94 9.29 59.59
CA GLY A 152 16.01 10.00 60.29
C GLY A 152 15.64 11.48 60.53
N GLY A 153 15.21 11.81 61.75
CA GLY A 153 14.47 13.04 62.07
C GLY A 153 15.24 14.36 62.02
N GLY A 154 14.46 15.43 61.84
CA GLY A 154 14.83 16.82 62.08
C GLY A 154 13.57 17.67 61.97
N SER A 155 12.92 17.93 63.11
CA SER A 155 11.73 18.80 63.17
C SER A 155 12.13 20.20 62.72
N VAL A 156 11.57 20.64 61.59
CA VAL A 156 11.75 21.99 61.06
C VAL A 156 10.57 22.80 61.58
N GLY A 157 10.84 23.73 62.52
CA GLY A 157 9.80 24.47 63.24
C GLY A 157 8.87 25.26 62.32
N ASP A 158 7.62 25.44 62.78
CA ASP A 158 6.56 26.25 62.16
C ASP A 158 7.06 27.67 61.85
N GLY A 159 7.54 27.86 60.61
CA GLY A 159 8.14 29.10 60.15
C GLY A 159 8.06 29.22 58.63
N THR A 160 7.11 30.05 58.19
CA THR A 160 7.09 30.82 56.94
C THR A 160 8.28 30.61 55.98
N GLU A 161 8.02 29.99 54.82
CA GLU A 161 8.90 29.93 53.62
C GLU A 161 10.37 29.54 53.87
N ILE A 162 10.68 28.26 53.68
CA ILE A 162 12.06 27.79 53.71
C ILE A 162 12.72 28.07 52.35
N ARG A 163 13.87 28.76 52.38
CA ARG A 163 14.68 29.07 51.21
C ARG A 163 15.61 27.89 50.91
N LEU A 164 15.65 27.48 49.65
CA LEU A 164 16.56 26.42 49.19
C LEU A 164 17.99 26.98 49.06
N THR A 165 18.98 26.14 49.35
CA THR A 165 20.39 26.44 49.06
C THR A 165 20.64 26.32 47.56
N GLU A 166 21.62 27.05 47.01
CA GLU A 166 21.94 27.00 45.57
C GLU A 166 22.16 25.56 45.05
N LYS A 167 22.80 24.71 45.87
CA LYS A 167 22.97 23.28 45.55
C LYS A 167 21.63 22.55 45.46
N ALA A 168 20.72 22.81 46.38
CA ALA A 168 19.38 22.21 46.37
C ALA A 168 18.54 22.72 45.19
N GLU A 169 18.64 24.01 44.84
CA GLU A 169 17.95 24.59 43.67
C GLU A 169 18.38 23.91 42.36
N ARG A 170 19.69 23.67 42.16
CA ARG A 170 20.19 22.93 40.98
C ARG A 170 19.64 21.51 40.93
N THR A 171 19.68 20.79 42.05
CA THR A 171 19.15 19.42 42.13
C THR A 171 17.67 19.35 41.75
N VAL A 172 16.86 20.34 42.14
CA VAL A 172 15.44 20.39 41.75
C VAL A 172 15.27 20.49 40.24
N PHE A 173 16.05 21.35 39.57
CA PHE A 173 16.00 21.47 38.11
C PHE A 173 16.53 20.21 37.40
N ASP A 174 17.58 19.58 37.93
CA ASP A 174 18.10 18.31 37.39
C ASP A 174 17.07 17.18 37.48
N ILE A 175 16.38 17.06 38.63
CA ILE A 175 15.26 16.12 38.80
C ILE A 175 14.15 16.44 37.79
N ARG A 176 13.79 17.72 37.64
CA ARG A 176 12.75 18.13 36.70
C ARG A 176 13.12 17.81 35.25
N ALA A 177 14.37 18.01 34.85
CA ALA A 177 14.87 17.64 33.52
C ALA A 177 14.80 16.11 33.30
N GLY A 178 15.15 15.32 34.32
CA GLY A 178 14.98 13.86 34.31
C GLY A 178 13.52 13.43 34.10
N ILE A 179 12.60 14.00 34.88
CA ILE A 179 11.15 13.72 34.76
C ILE A 179 10.63 14.10 33.37
N ILE A 180 11.01 15.26 32.83
CA ILE A 180 10.61 15.70 31.48
C ILE A 180 11.08 14.70 30.43
N SER A 181 12.34 14.27 30.51
CA SER A 181 12.90 13.25 29.61
C SER A 181 12.12 11.94 29.70
N ASP A 182 11.84 11.47 30.92
CA ASP A 182 11.19 10.18 31.11
C ASP A 182 9.71 10.19 30.71
N GLN A 183 9.00 11.29 30.98
CA GLN A 183 7.65 11.51 30.46
C GLN A 183 7.64 11.54 28.93
N ALA A 184 8.60 12.23 28.30
CA ALA A 184 8.71 12.27 26.84
C ALA A 184 8.94 10.88 26.23
N LYS A 185 9.78 10.04 26.87
CA LYS A 185 10.01 8.65 26.45
C LYS A 185 8.72 7.83 26.57
N LEU A 186 8.01 7.93 27.69
CA LEU A 186 6.76 7.20 27.90
C LEU A 186 5.68 7.62 26.91
N ASP A 187 5.50 8.91 26.69
CA ASP A 187 4.53 9.45 25.73
C ASP A 187 4.86 9.02 24.30
N TYR A 188 6.15 9.03 23.93
CA TYR A 188 6.60 8.55 22.63
C TYR A 188 6.29 7.06 22.45
N LEU A 189 6.63 6.22 23.44
CA LEU A 189 6.37 4.77 23.38
C LEU A 189 4.88 4.46 23.32
N GLN A 190 4.05 5.12 24.13
CA GLN A 190 2.59 4.97 24.09
C GLN A 190 2.03 5.38 22.74
N SER A 191 2.49 6.50 22.19
CA SER A 191 2.05 6.99 20.87
C SER A 191 2.47 6.03 19.75
N ARG A 192 3.66 5.45 19.86
CA ARG A 192 4.16 4.45 18.90
C ARG A 192 3.33 3.16 18.94
N VAL A 193 2.97 2.66 20.12
CA VAL A 193 2.06 1.49 20.25
C VAL A 193 0.71 1.79 19.62
N ARG A 194 0.08 2.93 19.93
CA ARG A 194 -1.20 3.33 19.32
C ARG A 194 -1.13 3.44 17.80
N GLU A 195 -0.02 3.93 17.26
CA GLU A 195 0.15 4.03 15.81
C GLU A 195 0.38 2.65 15.16
N LEU A 196 1.10 1.75 15.81
CA LEU A 196 1.25 0.35 15.37
C LEU A 196 -0.08 -0.39 15.39
N GLU A 197 -0.90 -0.23 16.44
CA GLU A 197 -2.24 -0.81 16.51
C GLU A 197 -3.13 -0.36 15.34
N LYS A 198 -3.08 0.92 14.99
CA LYS A 198 -3.80 1.45 13.81
C LYS A 198 -3.30 0.83 12.52
N GLN A 199 -1.97 0.69 12.35
CA GLN A 199 -1.39 0.06 11.17
C GLN A 199 -1.81 -1.41 11.04
N CYS A 200 -1.82 -2.16 12.13
CA CYS A 200 -2.25 -3.56 12.15
C CYS A 200 -3.76 -3.70 11.90
N ARG A 201 -4.61 -2.82 12.45
CA ARG A 201 -6.08 -2.85 12.25
C ARG A 201 -6.49 -2.50 10.81
N VAL A 202 -5.68 -1.71 10.10
CA VAL A 202 -5.94 -1.30 8.71
C VAL A 202 -5.39 -2.31 7.69
N SER A 203 -4.66 -3.34 8.13
CA SER A 203 -4.25 -4.43 7.23
C SER A 203 -5.46 -5.36 6.97
N PRO A 204 -5.95 -5.46 5.72
CA PRO A 204 -7.04 -6.37 5.36
C PRO A 204 -6.60 -7.85 5.44
#